data_AF-A0A9C9FXZ2-F1
#
_entry.id   AF-A0A9C9FXZ2-F1
#
_cell.length_a   1.000
_cell.length_b   1.000
_cell.length_c   1.000
_cell.angle_alpha   90.00
_cell.angle_beta   90.00
_cell.angle_gamma   90.00
#
_symmetry.space_group_name_H-M   'P 1'
#
loop_
_entity.id
_entity.type
_entity.pdbx_description
1 polymer ?
#
loop_
_entity_poly.entity_id
_entity_poly.type
_entity_poly.pdbx_seq_one_letter_code
_entity_poly.pdbx_strand_id
1 'polypeptide(L)'
;MNKLIGKAGVLALAVMAVIWVSLRPSLTPQELFQERCTACHILPDMCRFTPQKRAAVVQTMRIQQQAEDVINDTESANIIKYLSEQLACQ
;
A
#
# COMPACT_ATOMS: atom_id res chain seq x y z
N MET A 1 -17.14 -38.19 -23.30
CA MET A 1 -17.42 -36.96 -22.52
C MET A 1 -16.14 -36.49 -21.82
N ASN A 2 -15.84 -35.19 -21.96
CA ASN A 2 -14.94 -34.34 -21.15
C ASN A 2 -13.46 -34.72 -20.93
N LYS A 3 -12.57 -34.23 -21.80
CA LYS A 3 -11.19 -33.84 -21.42
C LYS A 3 -10.76 -32.44 -21.89
N LEU A 4 -11.62 -31.71 -22.61
CA LEU A 4 -11.28 -30.41 -23.19
C LEU A 4 -11.58 -29.20 -22.29
N ILE A 5 -12.25 -29.40 -21.14
CA ILE A 5 -12.55 -28.32 -20.18
C ILE A 5 -11.33 -27.97 -19.30
N GLY A 6 -10.31 -28.82 -19.25
CA GLY A 6 -9.30 -28.76 -18.17
C GLY A 6 -8.18 -27.73 -18.29
N LYS A 7 -7.92 -27.14 -19.46
CA LYS A 7 -6.75 -26.25 -19.65
C LYS A 7 -7.09 -24.86 -20.21
N ALA A 8 -7.91 -24.80 -21.25
CA ALA A 8 -8.30 -23.52 -21.86
C ALA A 8 -9.14 -22.63 -20.92
N GLY A 9 -10.04 -23.23 -20.13
CA GLY A 9 -10.83 -22.49 -19.13
C GLY A 9 -10.00 -21.96 -17.97
N VAL A 10 -9.00 -22.72 -17.52
CA VAL A 10 -8.08 -22.28 -16.44
C VAL A 10 -7.18 -21.15 -16.92
N LEU A 11 -6.67 -21.25 -18.16
CA LEU A 11 -5.85 -20.19 -18.75
C LEU A 11 -6.64 -18.89 -18.91
N ALA A 12 -7.89 -18.97 -19.38
CA ALA A 12 -8.75 -17.81 -19.55
C ALA A 12 -9.06 -17.12 -18.21
N LEU A 13 -9.36 -17.88 -17.16
CA LEU A 13 -9.59 -17.33 -15.81
C LEU A 13 -8.32 -16.67 -15.23
N ALA A 14 -7.15 -17.28 -15.41
CA ALA A 14 -5.89 -16.70 -14.98
C ALA A 14 -5.57 -15.39 -15.71
N VAL A 15 -5.77 -15.34 -17.02
CA VAL A 15 -5.57 -14.11 -17.82
C VAL A 15 -6.55 -13.01 -17.39
N MET A 16 -7.83 -13.34 -17.19
CA MET A 16 -8.82 -12.37 -16.70
C MET A 16 -8.48 -11.85 -15.30
N ALA A 17 -7.96 -12.71 -14.41
CA ALA A 17 -7.50 -12.30 -13.09
C ALA A 17 -6.29 -11.34 -13.17
N VAL A 18 -5.33 -11.61 -14.04
CA VAL A 18 -4.16 -10.74 -14.26
C VAL A 18 -4.56 -9.39 -14.85
N ILE A 19 -5.48 -9.40 -15.84
CA ILE A 19 -6.01 -8.18 -16.45
C ILE A 19 -6.75 -7.35 -15.39
N TRP A 20 -7.57 -7.99 -14.55
CA TRP A 20 -8.29 -7.28 -13.49
C TRP A 20 -7.31 -6.72 -12.45
N VAL A 21 -6.33 -7.49 -11.97
CA VAL A 21 -5.33 -6.96 -11.03
C VAL A 21 -4.55 -5.77 -11.63
N SER A 22 -4.20 -5.85 -12.92
CA SER A 22 -3.47 -4.77 -13.63
C SER A 22 -4.31 -3.52 -13.89
N LEU A 23 -5.63 -3.64 -13.94
CA LEU A 23 -6.57 -2.53 -14.15
C LEU A 23 -7.03 -1.87 -12.84
N ARG A 24 -6.63 -2.38 -11.67
CA ARG A 24 -6.96 -1.73 -10.40
C ARG A 24 -6.28 -0.35 -10.35
N PRO A 25 -7.02 0.73 -10.07
CA PRO A 25 -6.43 2.04 -9.84
C PRO A 25 -5.39 1.93 -8.72
N SER A 26 -4.19 2.42 -8.97
CA SER A 26 -3.21 2.63 -7.91
C SER A 26 -3.76 3.66 -6.93
N LEU A 27 -3.73 3.35 -5.63
CA LEU A 27 -4.09 4.30 -4.59
C LEU A 27 -3.24 5.57 -4.74
N THR A 28 -3.86 6.72 -4.53
CA THR A 28 -3.09 7.96 -4.34
C THR A 28 -2.20 7.83 -3.11
N PRO A 29 -1.09 8.60 -3.00
CA PRO A 29 -0.23 8.52 -1.83
C PRO A 29 -0.95 8.79 -0.49
N GLN A 30 -1.98 9.66 -0.51
CA GLN A 30 -2.83 9.90 0.64
C GLN A 30 -3.70 8.69 1.02
N GLU A 31 -4.38 8.07 0.04
CA GLU A 31 -5.19 6.88 0.27
C GLU A 31 -4.33 5.71 0.74
N LEU A 32 -3.16 5.52 0.13
CA LEU A 32 -2.20 4.50 0.54
C LEU A 32 -1.74 4.70 1.99
N PHE A 33 -1.43 5.95 2.38
CA PHE A 33 -1.09 6.28 3.76
C PHE A 33 -2.25 5.97 4.71
N GLN A 34 -3.48 6.39 4.38
CA GLN A 34 -4.65 6.14 5.23
C GLN A 34 -4.94 4.64 5.37
N GLU A 35 -4.98 3.90 4.26
CA GLU A 35 -5.30 2.48 4.26
C GLU A 35 -4.27 1.67 5.05
N ARG A 36 -2.97 1.90 4.80
CA ARG A 36 -1.92 1.12 5.47
C ARG A 36 -1.71 1.52 6.91
N CYS A 37 -1.64 2.82 7.21
CA CYS A 37 -1.25 3.27 8.55
C CYS A 37 -2.42 3.33 9.55
N THR A 38 -3.66 3.05 9.12
CA THR A 38 -4.80 2.83 10.03
C THR A 38 -5.05 1.36 10.36
N ALA A 39 -4.32 0.42 9.74
CA ALA A 39 -4.58 -1.02 9.85
C ALA A 39 -4.45 -1.56 11.29
N CYS A 40 -3.62 -0.93 12.12
CA CYS A 40 -3.35 -1.39 13.49
C CYS A 40 -3.91 -0.44 14.57
N HIS A 41 -3.95 0.86 14.30
CA HIS A 41 -4.40 1.87 15.26
C HIS A 41 -4.85 3.15 14.52
N ILE A 42 -5.48 4.06 15.26
CA ILE A 42 -5.87 5.38 14.74
C ILE A 42 -4.61 6.22 14.45
N LEU A 43 -4.63 6.95 13.34
CA LEU A 43 -3.52 7.81 12.95
C LEU A 43 -3.35 9.01 13.89
N PRO A 44 -2.14 9.29 14.38
CA PRO A 44 -1.88 10.54 15.08
C PRO A 44 -1.90 11.71 14.09
N ASP A 45 -2.00 12.92 14.63
CA ASP A 45 -1.83 14.15 13.86
C ASP A 45 -0.37 14.27 13.38
N MET A 46 -0.14 13.92 12.12
CA MET A 46 1.19 13.93 11.50
C MET A 46 1.77 15.35 11.37
N CYS A 47 0.94 16.40 11.44
CA CYS A 47 1.39 17.78 11.36
C CYS A 47 2.17 18.23 12.61
N ARG A 48 2.07 17.49 13.72
CA ARG A 48 2.89 17.72 14.93
C ARG A 48 4.35 17.32 14.76
N PHE A 49 4.68 16.59 13.71
CA PHE A 49 6.04 16.15 13.40
C PHE A 49 6.64 16.97 12.25
N THR A 50 7.95 17.21 12.33
CA THR A 50 8.70 17.75 11.19
C THR A 50 8.70 16.75 10.03
N PRO A 51 8.87 17.19 8.77
CA PRO A 51 8.96 16.29 7.61
C PRO A 51 9.91 15.11 7.81
N GLN A 52 11.10 15.35 8.36
CA GLN A 52 12.11 14.31 8.63
C GLN A 52 11.62 13.31 9.69
N LYS A 53 10.95 13.79 10.74
CA LYS A 53 10.38 12.92 11.77
C LYS A 53 9.22 12.08 11.23
N ARG A 54 8.40 12.62 10.32
CA ARG A 54 7.32 11.83 9.68
C ARG A 54 7.87 10.64 8.90
N ALA A 55 8.96 10.85 8.15
CA ALA A 55 9.66 9.76 7.47
C ALA A 55 10.16 8.68 8.46
N ALA A 56 10.74 9.11 9.58
CA ALA A 56 11.22 8.21 10.62
C ALA A 56 10.09 7.40 11.30
N VAL A 57 8.89 7.98 11.44
CA VAL A 57 7.71 7.27 11.96
C VAL A 57 7.37 6.07 11.08
N VAL A 58 7.34 6.23 9.75
CA VAL A 58 7.03 5.13 8.83
C VAL A 58 8.04 3.99 8.98
N GLN A 59 9.33 4.32 9.03
CA GLN A 59 10.39 3.31 9.23
C GLN A 59 10.29 2.62 10.59
N THR A 60 9.96 3.38 11.64
CA THR A 60 9.74 2.83 12.99
C THR A 60 8.58 1.85 13.00
N MET A 61 7.44 2.20 12.39
CA MET A 61 6.29 1.30 12.31
C MET A 61 6.63 0.04 11.52
N ARG A 62 7.28 0.20 10.36
CA ARG A 62 7.60 -0.93 9.50
C ARG A 62 8.56 -1.92 10.16
N ILE A 63 9.69 -1.44 10.69
CA ILE A 63 10.78 -2.30 11.18
C ILE A 63 10.61 -2.63 12.67
N GLN A 64 10.35 -1.64 13.51
CA GLN A 64 10.35 -1.83 14.96
C GLN A 64 9.01 -2.30 15.50
N GLN A 65 7.90 -1.95 14.82
CA GLN A 65 6.56 -2.44 15.14
C GLN A 65 6.10 -3.57 14.21
N GLN A 66 7.03 -4.14 13.43
CA GLN A 66 6.81 -5.34 12.60
C GLN A 66 5.64 -5.19 11.60
N ALA A 67 5.45 -3.99 11.04
CA ALA A 67 4.43 -3.73 10.02
C ALA A 67 4.91 -4.01 8.57
N GLU A 68 6.01 -4.76 8.41
CA GLU A 68 6.59 -5.14 7.11
C GLU A 68 5.66 -5.97 6.21
N ASP A 69 4.77 -6.78 6.79
CA ASP A 69 3.74 -7.52 6.05
C ASP A 69 2.56 -6.64 5.60
N VAL A 70 2.42 -5.45 6.19
CA VAL A 70 1.35 -4.48 5.87
C VAL A 70 1.86 -3.39 4.93
N ILE A 71 3.13 -3.01 5.04
CA ILE A 71 3.76 -1.94 4.27
C ILE A 71 5.03 -2.49 3.61
N ASN A 72 4.98 -2.73 2.30
CA ASN A 72 6.16 -3.16 1.56
C ASN A 72 7.13 -1.99 1.26
N ASP A 73 8.29 -2.28 0.66
CA ASP A 73 9.33 -1.28 0.36
C ASP A 73 8.83 -0.12 -0.52
N THR A 74 8.12 -0.45 -1.60
CA THR A 74 7.59 0.54 -2.55
C THR A 74 6.54 1.43 -1.88
N GLU A 75 5.63 0.84 -1.12
CA GLU A 75 4.62 1.57 -0.38
C GLU A 75 5.24 2.47 0.69
N SER A 76 6.24 1.96 1.42
CA SER A 76 6.98 2.72 2.41
C SER A 76 7.62 3.96 1.78
N ALA A 77 8.26 3.83 0.61
CA ALA A 77 8.86 4.97 -0.08
C ALA A 77 7.81 6.01 -0.50
N ASN A 78 6.66 5.57 -1.01
CA ASN A 78 5.56 6.46 -1.42
C ASN A 78 4.94 7.20 -0.24
N ILE A 79 4.69 6.49 0.87
CA ILE A 79 4.14 7.09 2.10
C ILE A 79 5.12 8.09 2.71
N ILE A 80 6.42 7.74 2.77
CA ILE A 80 7.45 8.66 3.25
C ILE A 80 7.45 9.95 2.43
N LYS A 81 7.49 9.85 1.10
CA LYS A 81 7.47 11.00 0.19
C LYS A 81 6.22 11.86 0.41
N TYR A 82 5.05 11.23 0.51
CA TYR A 82 3.81 11.94 0.78
C TYR A 82 3.89 12.74 2.09
N LEU A 83 4.27 12.09 3.19
CA LEU A 83 4.29 12.72 4.50
C LEU A 83 5.35 13.82 4.64
N SER A 84 6.51 13.67 3.96
CA SER A 84 7.60 14.64 4.05
C SER A 84 7.48 15.82 3.07
N GLU A 85 6.83 15.63 1.92
CA GLU A 85 6.85 16.63 0.83
C GLU A 85 5.47 17.17 0.44
N GLN A 86 4.40 16.38 0.61
CA GLN A 86 3.09 16.66 0.01
C GLN A 86 1.98 16.86 1.02
N LEU A 87 2.15 16.34 2.25
CA LEU A 87 1.18 16.54 3.32
C LEU A 87 1.10 18.01 3.69
N ALA A 88 0.00 18.65 3.28
CA ALA A 88 -0.32 20.02 3.66
C ALA A 88 -0.71 20.08 5.14
N CYS A 89 0.05 20.86 5.91
CA CYS A 89 -0.25 21.17 7.30
C CYS A 89 -0.65 22.64 7.40
N GLN A 90 -1.75 22.90 8.11
CA GLN A 90 -2.32 24.22 8.32
C GLN A 90 -1.80 24.83 9.63
#